data_AF-A0A358SV67-F1
#
_entry.id   AF-A0A358SV67-F1
#
_cell.length_a   1.000
_cell.length_b   1.000
_cell.length_c   1.000
_cell.angle_alpha   90.00
_cell.angle_beta   90.00
_cell.angle_gamma   90.00
#
_symmetry.space_group_name_H-M   'P 1'
#
loop_
_entity.id
_entity.type
_entity.pdbx_description
1 polymer ?
#
loop_
_entity_poly.entity_id
_entity_poly.type
_entity_poly.pdbx_seq_one_letter_code
_entity_poly.pdbx_strand_id
1 'polypeptide(L)'
;GARLCRGAIAWVAFPSPAAVAGDYLSEIPYSMFAARNEPGVKDMPARYYADIATRPLWGFSLAYSLRNGSESNSIAWLLWRGATWCYIAYLAIGILAVRRRDWKILALAAVILANQLVVMADSPTQVFRYMAAPLLIGPMTLALLFARTRPAAGPTAATGPEPGGGSQPEAGFRE
;
A
#
# COMPACT_ATOMS: atom_id res chain seq x y z
N GLY A 1 -24.26 -6.16 -17.62
CA GLY A 1 -24.12 -4.72 -17.90
C GLY A 1 -23.77 -3.92 -16.65
N ALA A 2 -24.75 -3.64 -15.79
CA ALA A 2 -24.60 -2.68 -14.67
C ALA A 2 -23.44 -2.95 -13.69
N ARG A 3 -23.07 -4.22 -13.43
CA ARG A 3 -21.96 -4.56 -12.53
C ARG A 3 -20.57 -4.18 -13.09
N LEU A 4 -20.36 -4.32 -14.40
CA LEU A 4 -19.10 -3.91 -15.06
C LEU A 4 -18.94 -2.38 -15.04
N CYS A 5 -20.04 -1.64 -15.22
CA CYS A 5 -20.06 -0.18 -15.09
C CYS A 5 -19.77 0.27 -13.65
N ARG A 6 -20.27 -0.46 -12.65
CA ARG A 6 -19.98 -0.19 -11.22
C ARG A 6 -18.54 -0.57 -10.85
N GLY A 7 -18.02 -1.64 -11.41
CA GLY A 7 -16.63 -2.06 -11.26
C GLY A 7 -15.62 -1.17 -11.98
N ALA A 8 -16.03 -0.13 -12.71
CA ALA A 8 -15.13 0.77 -13.45
C ALA A 8 -13.99 1.36 -12.60
N ILE A 9 -14.18 1.52 -11.29
CA ILE A 9 -13.12 1.97 -10.37
C ILE A 9 -11.91 1.01 -10.31
N ALA A 10 -12.10 -0.26 -10.70
CA ALA A 10 -11.06 -1.29 -10.74
C ALA A 10 -10.19 -1.19 -12.00
N TRP A 11 -10.76 -0.90 -13.16
CA TRP A 11 -10.07 -1.05 -14.45
C TRP A 11 -9.97 0.24 -15.28
N VAL A 12 -10.69 1.29 -14.91
CA VAL A 12 -10.59 2.59 -15.57
C VAL A 12 -9.58 3.46 -14.82
N ALA A 13 -8.38 3.60 -15.39
CA ALA A 13 -7.33 4.47 -14.87
C ALA A 13 -7.67 5.96 -15.05
N PHE A 14 -8.22 6.32 -16.22
CA PHE A 14 -8.60 7.69 -16.56
C PHE A 14 -10.12 7.83 -16.57
N PRO A 15 -10.74 8.25 -15.46
CA PRO A 15 -12.19 8.44 -15.42
C PRO A 15 -12.59 9.63 -16.30
N SER A 16 -13.83 9.59 -16.83
CA SER A 16 -14.41 10.79 -17.42
C SER A 16 -14.66 11.85 -16.34
N PRO A 17 -14.83 13.14 -16.70
CA PRO A 17 -15.16 14.20 -15.75
C PRO A 17 -16.48 14.00 -15.00
N ALA A 18 -17.34 13.07 -15.43
CA ALA A 18 -18.57 12.69 -14.72
C ALA A 18 -18.35 11.53 -13.73
N ALA A 19 -17.18 10.89 -13.76
CA ALA A 19 -16.78 9.76 -12.93
C ALA A 19 -15.65 10.14 -11.95
N VAL A 20 -15.54 11.43 -11.63
CA VAL A 20 -14.72 11.93 -10.51
C VAL A 20 -15.00 11.03 -9.32
N ALA A 21 -13.95 10.63 -8.62
CA ALA A 21 -14.09 9.85 -7.40
C ALA A 21 -15.06 10.61 -6.50
N GLY A 22 -16.32 10.17 -6.48
CA GLY A 22 -17.32 10.73 -5.60
C GLY A 22 -16.80 10.43 -4.21
N ASP A 23 -16.28 11.46 -3.55
CA ASP A 23 -16.09 11.41 -2.12
C ASP A 23 -17.51 11.36 -1.54
N TYR A 24 -18.03 10.14 -1.41
CA TYR A 24 -19.26 9.96 -0.66
C TYR A 24 -18.88 10.22 0.79
N LEU A 25 -19.07 11.48 1.20
CA LEU A 25 -19.29 11.95 2.57
C LEU A 25 -18.09 12.54 3.33
N SER A 26 -16.90 12.70 2.76
CA SER A 26 -15.88 13.55 3.40
C SER A 26 -16.10 15.03 3.03
N GLU A 27 -17.30 15.57 3.24
CA GLU A 27 -17.39 17.02 3.43
C GLU A 27 -16.63 17.30 4.71
N ILE A 28 -15.37 17.67 4.58
CA ILE A 28 -14.51 18.12 5.65
C ILE A 28 -14.88 19.59 5.87
N PRO A 29 -15.86 19.95 6.73
CA PRO A 29 -16.09 21.36 7.04
C PRO A 29 -14.75 22.00 7.39
N TYR A 30 -14.62 23.32 7.22
CA TYR A 30 -13.40 24.03 7.65
C TYR A 30 -12.99 23.69 9.09
N SER A 31 -13.96 23.27 9.91
CA SER A 31 -13.73 22.78 11.26
C SER A 31 -13.13 21.39 11.36
N MET A 32 -13.17 20.53 10.33
CA MET A 32 -13.05 19.06 10.36
C MET A 32 -11.63 18.50 10.53
N PHE A 33 -10.70 19.35 10.98
CA PHE A 33 -9.73 18.81 11.93
C PHE A 33 -10.36 18.56 13.32
N ALA A 34 -11.60 18.96 13.56
CA ALA A 34 -12.40 18.74 14.74
C ALA A 34 -13.83 18.49 14.27
N ALA A 35 -14.43 17.41 14.76
CA ALA A 35 -15.82 17.04 14.52
C ALA A 35 -16.87 18.08 14.98
N ARG A 36 -16.50 19.36 15.20
CA ARG A 36 -17.29 20.42 15.84
C ARG A 36 -18.66 20.71 15.24
N ASN A 37 -18.86 20.48 13.94
CA ASN A 37 -20.17 20.67 13.32
C ASN A 37 -21.00 19.39 13.23
N GLU A 38 -20.45 18.24 13.65
CA GLU A 38 -21.21 17.00 13.72
C GLU A 38 -22.29 17.09 14.81
N PRO A 39 -23.52 16.61 14.56
CA PRO A 39 -24.62 16.70 15.51
C PRO A 39 -24.30 16.13 16.90
N GLY A 40 -23.38 15.17 17.00
CA GLY A 40 -22.95 14.56 18.26
C GLY A 40 -21.78 15.25 18.97
N VAL A 41 -21.14 16.23 18.33
CA VAL A 41 -19.92 16.88 18.86
C VAL A 41 -20.11 18.38 19.05
N LYS A 42 -21.01 19.02 18.30
CA LYS A 42 -21.36 20.44 18.46
C LYS A 42 -21.78 20.82 19.89
N ASP A 43 -22.44 19.89 20.58
CA ASP A 43 -22.97 20.09 21.94
C ASP A 43 -22.00 19.57 23.01
N MET A 44 -20.83 19.07 22.61
CA MET A 44 -19.84 18.53 23.52
C MET A 44 -19.15 19.67 24.30
N PRO A 45 -18.79 19.47 25.58
CA PRO A 45 -18.09 20.49 26.35
C PRO A 45 -16.74 20.90 25.75
N ALA A 46 -16.41 22.20 25.83
CA ALA A 46 -15.18 22.82 25.30
C ALA A 46 -13.88 22.05 25.59
N ARG A 47 -13.80 21.41 26.77
CA ARG A 47 -12.64 20.63 27.22
C ARG A 47 -12.29 19.43 26.34
N TYR A 48 -13.28 18.77 25.73
CA TYR A 48 -13.06 17.56 24.94
C TYR A 48 -12.66 17.86 23.49
N TYR A 49 -12.84 19.09 23.03
CA TYR A 49 -12.47 19.46 21.66
C TYR A 49 -10.98 19.39 21.42
N ALA A 50 -10.16 19.72 22.43
CA ALA A 50 -8.71 19.69 22.30
C ALA A 50 -8.15 18.28 22.08
N ASP A 51 -8.90 17.26 22.51
CA ASP A 51 -8.53 15.83 22.42
C ASP A 51 -8.95 15.19 21.10
N ILE A 52 -10.09 15.64 20.54
CA ILE A 52 -10.60 15.16 19.24
C ILE A 52 -10.13 16.03 18.06
N ALA A 53 -9.48 17.15 18.33
CA ALA A 53 -8.86 17.98 17.31
C ALA A 53 -7.62 17.28 16.74
N THR A 54 -7.71 16.86 15.49
CA THR A 54 -6.57 16.44 14.69
C THR A 54 -5.57 17.59 14.53
N ARG A 55 -4.30 17.30 14.79
CA ARG A 55 -3.19 18.27 14.77
C ARG A 55 -2.27 17.95 13.60
N PRO A 56 -2.45 18.58 12.44
CA PRO A 56 -1.58 18.33 11.30
C PRO A 56 -0.16 18.81 11.62
N LEU A 57 0.84 18.00 11.25
CA LEU A 57 2.27 18.24 11.51
C LEU A 57 2.75 19.63 11.08
N TRP A 58 2.19 20.17 9.99
CA TRP A 58 2.62 21.42 9.38
C TRP A 58 1.57 22.54 9.45
N GLY A 59 0.60 22.41 10.36
CA GLY A 59 -0.47 23.38 10.54
C GLY A 59 -1.64 23.21 9.57
N PHE A 60 -2.78 23.82 9.95
CA PHE A 60 -4.07 23.63 9.29
C PHE A 60 -4.07 24.11 7.84
N SER A 61 -3.54 25.30 7.58
CA SER A 61 -3.57 25.92 6.25
C SER A 61 -2.84 25.08 5.20
N LEU A 62 -1.67 24.54 5.55
CA LEU A 62 -0.91 23.69 4.65
C LEU A 62 -1.61 22.35 4.44
N ALA A 63 -2.09 21.71 5.51
CA ALA A 63 -2.82 20.45 5.40
C ALA A 63 -4.08 20.58 4.54
N TYR A 64 -4.83 21.68 4.70
CA TYR A 64 -6.00 22.00 3.90
C TYR A 64 -5.62 22.23 2.42
N SER A 65 -4.58 23.01 2.16
CA SER A 65 -4.12 23.30 0.80
C SER A 65 -3.64 22.04 0.07
N LEU A 66 -2.89 21.17 0.76
CA LEU A 66 -2.46 19.87 0.23
C LEU A 66 -3.64 18.95 -0.04
N ARG A 67 -4.62 18.89 0.86
CA ARG A 67 -5.83 18.09 0.67
C ARG A 67 -6.61 18.57 -0.55
N ASN A 68 -6.93 19.85 -0.60
CA ASN A 68 -7.67 20.45 -1.72
C ASN A 68 -6.90 20.28 -3.05
N GLY A 69 -5.58 20.46 -3.03
CA GLY A 69 -4.73 20.23 -4.20
C GLY A 69 -4.74 18.76 -4.66
N SER A 70 -4.76 17.82 -3.72
CA SER A 70 -4.81 16.38 -4.04
C SER A 70 -6.12 15.96 -4.70
N GLU A 71 -7.22 16.66 -4.43
CA GLU A 71 -8.54 16.39 -4.99
C GLU A 71 -8.79 17.10 -6.33
N SER A 72 -7.85 17.93 -6.79
CA SER A 72 -7.95 18.57 -8.10
C SER A 72 -8.11 17.53 -9.22
N ASN A 73 -9.03 17.76 -10.16
CA ASN A 73 -9.31 16.83 -11.27
C ASN A 73 -8.07 16.42 -12.06
N SER A 74 -7.07 17.31 -12.14
CA SER A 74 -5.81 17.08 -12.84
C SER A 74 -4.92 16.01 -12.20
N ILE A 75 -5.03 15.81 -10.88
CA ILE A 75 -4.14 14.95 -10.08
C ILE A 75 -4.91 13.80 -9.41
N ALA A 76 -6.22 13.94 -9.22
CA ALA A 76 -7.05 12.97 -8.52
C ALA A 76 -7.05 11.58 -9.17
N TRP A 77 -6.98 11.50 -10.51
CA TRP A 77 -6.87 10.22 -11.22
C TRP A 77 -5.57 9.46 -10.91
N LEU A 78 -4.51 10.17 -10.52
CA LEU A 78 -3.24 9.58 -10.15
C LEU A 78 -3.19 9.26 -8.66
N LEU A 79 -3.59 10.20 -7.80
CA LEU A 79 -3.47 10.06 -6.35
C LEU A 79 -4.55 9.17 -5.75
N TRP A 80 -5.80 9.34 -6.19
CA TRP A 80 -6.97 8.77 -5.51
C TRP A 80 -7.61 7.60 -6.28
N ARG A 81 -7.08 7.24 -7.46
CA ARG A 81 -7.61 6.14 -8.26
C ARG A 81 -6.81 4.85 -8.04
N GLY A 82 -7.44 3.84 -7.45
CA GLY A 82 -6.83 2.53 -7.22
C GLY A 82 -6.39 1.82 -8.51
N ALA A 83 -7.18 1.92 -9.59
CA ALA A 83 -6.85 1.33 -10.89
C ALA A 83 -5.46 1.75 -11.41
N THR A 84 -5.13 3.04 -11.32
CA THR A 84 -3.83 3.59 -11.73
C THR A 84 -2.69 2.91 -10.97
N TRP A 85 -2.85 2.75 -9.65
CA TRP A 85 -1.85 2.09 -8.81
C TRP A 85 -1.77 0.57 -9.01
N CYS A 86 -2.87 -0.09 -9.38
CA CYS A 86 -2.84 -1.50 -9.83
C CYS A 86 -1.91 -1.66 -11.05
N TYR A 87 -2.06 -0.80 -12.06
CA TYR A 87 -1.21 -0.85 -13.26
C TYR A 87 0.26 -0.53 -12.96
N ILE A 88 0.53 0.50 -12.14
CA ILE A 88 1.88 0.83 -11.69
C ILE A 88 2.50 -0.36 -10.94
N ALA A 89 1.75 -1.01 -10.07
CA ALA A 89 2.22 -2.16 -9.31
C ALA A 89 2.52 -3.36 -10.23
N TYR A 90 1.64 -3.67 -11.19
CA TYR A 90 1.90 -4.72 -12.18
C TYR A 90 3.17 -4.45 -12.99
N LEU A 91 3.35 -3.20 -13.44
CA LEU A 91 4.55 -2.79 -14.15
C LEU A 91 5.80 -2.94 -13.27
N ALA A 92 5.75 -2.45 -12.02
CA ALA A 92 6.87 -2.53 -11.08
C ALA A 92 7.24 -3.98 -10.76
N ILE A 93 6.25 -4.85 -10.52
CA ILE A 93 6.45 -6.29 -10.26
C ILE A 93 7.03 -6.97 -11.50
N GLY A 94 6.54 -6.67 -12.69
CA GLY A 94 7.07 -7.21 -13.95
C GLY A 94 8.52 -6.81 -14.18
N ILE A 95 8.85 -5.52 -14.01
CA ILE A 95 10.23 -5.05 -14.12
C ILE A 95 11.12 -5.72 -13.06
N LEU A 96 10.64 -5.87 -11.82
CA LEU A 96 11.38 -6.52 -10.75
C LEU A 96 11.65 -8.00 -11.06
N ALA A 97 10.66 -8.73 -11.57
CA ALA A 97 10.79 -10.13 -11.98
C ALA A 97 11.85 -10.28 -13.10
N VAL A 98 11.82 -9.40 -14.11
CA VAL A 98 12.80 -9.39 -15.21
C VAL A 98 14.19 -9.03 -14.70
N ARG A 99 14.32 -7.98 -13.87
CA ARG A 99 15.61 -7.52 -13.32
C ARG A 99 16.28 -8.56 -12.43
N ARG A 100 15.49 -9.30 -11.65
CA ARG A 100 16.00 -10.36 -10.76
C ARG A 100 16.06 -11.74 -11.42
N ARG A 101 15.50 -11.90 -12.62
CA ARG A 101 15.28 -13.19 -13.31
C ARG A 101 14.57 -14.22 -12.44
N ASP A 102 13.72 -13.76 -11.53
CA ASP A 102 12.92 -14.60 -10.64
C ASP A 102 11.43 -14.38 -10.92
N TRP A 103 10.83 -15.33 -11.63
CA TRP A 103 9.42 -15.29 -12.00
C TRP A 103 8.48 -15.55 -10.82
N LYS A 104 8.97 -16.08 -9.70
CA LYS A 104 8.15 -16.26 -8.48
C LYS A 104 7.66 -14.92 -7.94
N ILE A 105 8.37 -13.84 -8.23
CA ILE A 105 7.99 -12.46 -7.89
C ILE A 105 6.63 -12.08 -8.49
N LEU A 106 6.24 -12.68 -9.62
CA LEU A 106 4.91 -12.46 -10.23
C LEU A 106 3.77 -12.91 -9.31
N ALA A 107 4.01 -13.79 -8.33
CA ALA A 107 3.00 -14.18 -7.35
C ALA A 107 2.47 -12.97 -6.55
N LEU A 108 3.28 -11.91 -6.39
CA LEU A 108 2.83 -10.66 -5.76
C LEU A 108 1.72 -9.97 -6.55
N ALA A 109 1.73 -10.10 -7.88
CA ALA A 109 0.68 -9.54 -8.73
C ALA A 109 -0.67 -10.24 -8.51
N ALA A 110 -0.68 -11.50 -8.06
CA ALA A 110 -1.91 -12.24 -7.79
C ALA A 110 -2.75 -11.57 -6.69
N VAL A 111 -2.12 -10.97 -5.68
CA VAL A 111 -2.83 -10.26 -4.60
C VAL A 111 -3.63 -9.08 -5.15
N ILE A 112 -3.01 -8.29 -6.04
CA ILE A 112 -3.64 -7.12 -6.66
C ILE A 112 -4.74 -7.56 -7.63
N LEU A 113 -4.49 -8.63 -8.39
CA LEU A 113 -5.47 -9.21 -9.30
C LEU A 113 -6.70 -9.74 -8.55
N ALA A 114 -6.50 -10.43 -7.42
CA ALA A 114 -7.58 -10.89 -6.57
C ALA A 114 -8.44 -9.71 -6.07
N ASN A 115 -7.81 -8.62 -5.64
CA ASN A 115 -8.53 -7.41 -5.23
C ASN A 115 -9.38 -6.84 -6.39
N GLN A 116 -8.81 -6.72 -7.59
CA GLN A 116 -9.53 -6.27 -8.79
C GLN A 116 -10.76 -7.14 -9.09
N LEU A 117 -10.61 -8.46 -9.03
CA LEU A 117 -11.68 -9.43 -9.29
C LEU A 117 -12.80 -9.33 -8.25
N VAL A 118 -12.44 -9.21 -6.96
CA VAL A 118 -13.41 -9.03 -5.88
C VAL A 118 -14.20 -7.73 -6.07
N VAL A 119 -13.54 -6.61 -6.39
CA VAL A 119 -14.25 -5.35 -6.63
C VAL A 119 -15.13 -5.44 -7.88
N MET A 120 -14.72 -6.14 -8.93
CA MET A 120 -15.58 -6.37 -10.09
C MET A 120 -16.80 -7.24 -9.78
N ALA A 121 -16.65 -8.22 -8.88
CA ALA A 121 -17.71 -9.15 -8.51
C ALA A 121 -18.74 -8.52 -7.54
N ASP A 122 -18.25 -7.75 -6.57
CA ASP A 122 -19.00 -7.36 -5.37
C ASP A 122 -18.98 -5.85 -5.08
N SER A 123 -18.73 -4.99 -6.07
CA SER A 123 -18.83 -3.54 -5.85
C SER A 123 -20.27 -3.04 -6.07
N PRO A 124 -21.02 -2.71 -4.99
CA PRO A 124 -22.31 -2.06 -5.12
C PRO A 124 -22.16 -0.59 -5.55
N THR A 125 -21.03 0.06 -5.24
CA THR A 125 -20.76 1.48 -5.43
C THR A 125 -19.27 1.76 -5.69
N GLN A 126 -18.98 2.79 -6.51
CA GLN A 126 -17.61 3.24 -6.83
C GLN A 126 -17.03 4.09 -5.69
N VAL A 127 -16.77 3.46 -4.54
CA VAL A 127 -16.22 4.15 -3.36
C VAL A 127 -14.74 3.80 -3.14
N PHE A 128 -14.00 4.78 -2.62
CA PHE A 128 -12.57 4.70 -2.31
C PHE A 128 -12.18 3.47 -1.47
N ARG A 129 -13.00 3.09 -0.49
CA ARG A 129 -12.68 2.05 0.51
C ARG A 129 -12.32 0.68 -0.10
N TYR A 130 -12.91 0.32 -1.24
CA TYR A 130 -12.64 -0.96 -1.91
C TYR A 130 -11.31 -0.96 -2.69
N MET A 131 -10.73 0.21 -2.89
CA MET A 131 -9.49 0.43 -3.64
C MET A 131 -8.34 0.94 -2.77
N ALA A 132 -8.52 0.98 -1.45
CA ALA A 132 -7.49 1.41 -0.50
C ALA A 132 -6.24 0.51 -0.53
N ALA A 133 -6.41 -0.80 -0.73
CA ALA A 133 -5.28 -1.73 -0.77
C ALA A 133 -4.31 -1.43 -1.95
N PRO A 134 -4.76 -1.32 -3.21
CA PRO A 134 -3.91 -0.89 -4.32
C PRO A 134 -3.21 0.45 -4.10
N LEU A 135 -3.87 1.41 -3.45
CA LEU A 135 -3.30 2.73 -3.15
C LEU A 135 -2.12 2.69 -2.19
N LEU A 136 -2.02 1.64 -1.35
CA LEU A 136 -0.86 1.42 -0.48
C LEU A 136 0.19 0.54 -1.18
N ILE A 137 -0.26 -0.54 -1.82
CA ILE A 137 0.64 -1.53 -2.44
C ILE A 137 1.38 -0.92 -3.64
N GLY A 138 0.72 -0.09 -4.45
CA GLY A 138 1.32 0.54 -5.64
C GLY A 138 2.55 1.39 -5.32
N PRO A 139 2.45 2.41 -4.46
CA PRO A 139 3.61 3.22 -4.06
C PRO A 139 4.72 2.39 -3.41
N MET A 140 4.38 1.40 -2.60
CA MET A 140 5.38 0.53 -1.95
C MET A 140 6.12 -0.34 -2.96
N THR A 141 5.42 -0.96 -3.91
CA THR A 141 6.03 -1.77 -4.98
C THR A 141 6.87 -0.91 -5.91
N LEU A 142 6.44 0.32 -6.19
CA LEU A 142 7.23 1.30 -6.92
C LEU A 142 8.51 1.68 -6.16
N ALA A 143 8.44 1.95 -4.85
CA ALA A 143 9.62 2.22 -4.04
C ALA A 143 10.59 1.03 -4.00
N LEU A 144 10.08 -0.20 -3.93
CA LEU A 144 10.88 -1.43 -3.98
C LEU A 144 11.62 -1.59 -5.31
N LEU A 145 11.10 -1.06 -6.42
CA LEU A 145 11.78 -1.07 -7.71
C LEU A 145 13.09 -0.26 -7.69
N PHE A 146 13.12 0.81 -6.89
CA PHE A 146 14.28 1.69 -6.72
C PHE A 146 15.19 1.29 -5.56
N ALA A 147 14.72 0.43 -4.66
CA ALA A 147 15.53 -0.09 -3.57
C ALA A 147 16.72 -0.90 -4.12
N ARG A 148 17.94 -0.51 -3.74
CA ARG A 148 19.14 -1.28 -4.07
C ARG A 148 19.11 -2.62 -3.36
N THR A 149 19.27 -3.70 -4.10
CA THR A 149 19.62 -5.01 -3.53
C THR A 149 20.99 -4.89 -2.87
N ARG A 150 21.02 -4.94 -1.53
CA ARG A 150 22.26 -5.28 -0.85
C ARG A 150 22.63 -6.70 -1.25
N PRO A 151 23.89 -6.99 -1.60
CA PRO A 151 24.35 -8.36 -1.71
C PRO A 151 23.95 -9.09 -0.43
N ALA A 152 23.25 -10.22 -0.57
CA ALA A 152 23.04 -11.09 0.58
C ALA A 152 24.43 -11.35 1.15
N ALA A 153 24.64 -11.03 2.43
CA ALA A 153 25.83 -11.48 3.14
C ALA A 153 25.88 -13.00 2.91
N GLY A 154 26.88 -13.43 2.13
CA GLY A 154 27.05 -14.84 1.83
C GLY A 154 27.09 -15.61 3.15
N PRO A 155 26.65 -16.88 3.16
CA PRO A 155 26.69 -17.69 4.36
C PRO A 155 28.11 -17.62 4.92
N THR A 156 28.27 -16.95 6.06
CA THR A 156 29.50 -16.97 6.83
C THR A 156 29.80 -18.44 7.00
N ALA A 157 30.87 -18.88 6.35
CA ALA A 157 31.38 -20.23 6.45
C ALA A 157 31.67 -20.46 7.94
N ALA A 158 30.70 -21.04 8.64
CA ALA A 158 30.92 -21.72 9.89
C ALA A 158 31.62 -23.05 9.54
N THR A 159 32.85 -22.94 9.07
CA THR A 159 33.79 -24.06 9.04
C THR A 159 34.32 -24.21 10.46
N GLY A 160 33.48 -24.73 11.35
CA GLY A 160 33.97 -25.36 12.57
C GLY A 160 34.63 -26.68 12.16
N PRO A 161 35.89 -26.95 12.53
CA PRO A 161 36.48 -28.26 12.29
C PRO A 161 35.80 -29.27 13.22
N GLU A 162 35.09 -30.24 12.65
CA GLU A 162 34.76 -31.49 13.35
C GLU A 162 36.06 -32.25 13.66
N PRO A 163 36.32 -32.64 14.92
CA PRO A 163 37.34 -33.63 15.22
C PRO A 163 36.75 -35.02 14.95
N GLY A 164 36.94 -35.49 13.72
CA GLY A 164 36.67 -36.87 13.33
C GLY A 164 37.63 -37.83 14.03
N GLY A 165 37.07 -38.85 14.69
CA GLY A 165 37.79 -39.90 15.37
C GLY A 165 38.66 -40.74 14.44
N GLY A 166 39.90 -40.97 14.87
CA GLY A 166 40.81 -41.99 14.34
C GLY A 166 40.96 -43.11 15.37
N SER A 167 40.77 -44.33 14.90
CA SER A 167 40.78 -45.63 15.58
C SER A 167 42.10 -46.00 16.30
N GLN A 168 41.95 -46.65 17.47
CA GLN A 168 42.91 -47.53 18.18
C GLN A 168 43.42 -48.69 17.28
N PRO A 169 44.56 -49.38 17.56
CA PRO A 169 44.74 -50.23 18.76
C PRO A 169 46.18 -50.39 19.32
N GLU A 170 46.27 -51.26 20.33
CA GLU A 170 47.37 -51.63 21.24
C GLU A 170 48.73 -52.06 20.65
N ALA A 171 49.80 -51.73 21.40
CA ALA A 171 51.00 -52.54 21.71
C ALA A 171 51.81 -51.70 22.73
N GLY A 172 52.29 -52.13 23.89
CA GLY A 172 52.85 -53.42 24.28
C GLY A 172 54.11 -53.11 25.11
N PHE A 173 54.08 -53.44 26.40
CA PHE A 173 55.18 -54.11 27.14
C PHE A 173 56.55 -53.44 27.41
N ARG A 174 56.90 -53.44 28.72
CA ARG A 174 58.23 -53.44 29.40
C ARG A 174 59.12 -52.18 29.25
N GLU A 175 59.86 -51.73 30.24
CA GLU A 175 60.37 -52.29 31.52
C GLU A 175 60.53 -51.15 32.55
#